data_AF-A0AAV9DMA5-F1
#
_entry.id   AF-A0AAV9DMA5-F1
#
_cell.length_a   1.000
_cell.length_b   1.000
_cell.length_c   1.000
_cell.angle_alpha   90.00
_cell.angle_beta   90.00
_cell.angle_gamma   90.00
#
_symmetry.space_group_name_H-M   'P 1'
#
loop_
_entity.id
_entity.type
_entity.pdbx_description
1 polymer ?
#
loop_
_entity_poly.entity_id
_entity_poly.type
_entity_poly.pdbx_seq_one_letter_code
_entity_poly.pdbx_strand_id
1 'polypeptide(L)'
;MDPDSVKSTLSGLAFGNVIAAAARDYQKELLSQQKVQTSTNEEVDLDELMDDPELEKLHADRIASLKREAEKRQALKRQGHGEYREISEGDFLGEVTGSERVICHFYHREFYRCKIIDKHLKALAPIHVNTKFIKLDSENAPFFVTKLAVKTLPCVILFRNGIAFDRVVGFQDLGSKDDFTTKAFENLLIKKGIINDRKDTEDSDAEDDGVDNKSRNVRSSTGNDSDSD
;
A
#
# COMPACT_ATOMS: atom_id res chain seq x y z
N MET A 1 27.83 -16.24 30.22
CA MET A 1 28.32 -15.22 29.28
C MET A 1 28.13 -15.77 27.89
N ASP A 2 27.23 -15.18 27.11
CA ASP A 2 26.82 -15.71 25.80
C ASP A 2 27.82 -15.34 24.69
N PRO A 3 28.41 -16.33 24.00
CA PRO A 3 29.44 -16.12 22.97
C PRO A 3 28.92 -15.55 21.66
N ASP A 4 27.60 -15.50 21.44
CA ASP A 4 26.99 -14.99 20.20
C ASP A 4 26.78 -13.47 20.19
N SER A 5 26.70 -12.85 21.38
CA SER A 5 26.56 -11.39 21.51
C SER A 5 27.81 -10.65 21.03
N VAL A 6 29.00 -11.19 21.33
CA VAL A 6 30.29 -10.59 20.93
C VAL A 6 30.58 -10.71 19.42
N LYS A 7 30.08 -11.76 18.75
CA LYS A 7 30.24 -11.92 17.29
C LYS A 7 29.37 -10.96 16.49
N SER A 8 28.19 -10.61 17.01
CA SER A 8 27.24 -9.72 16.33
C SER A 8 27.72 -8.26 16.32
N THR A 9 28.31 -7.77 17.42
CA THR A 9 28.92 -6.43 17.50
C THR A 9 30.14 -6.26 16.59
N LEU A 10 30.94 -7.31 16.38
CA LEU A 10 32.11 -7.25 15.51
C LEU A 10 31.76 -7.21 14.02
N SER A 11 30.64 -7.82 13.61
CA SER A 11 30.16 -7.73 12.22
C SER A 11 29.57 -6.35 11.88
N GLY A 12 28.82 -5.74 12.81
CA GLY A 12 28.21 -4.41 12.57
C GLY A 12 29.23 -3.28 12.37
N LEU A 13 30.34 -3.28 13.13
CA LEU A 13 31.41 -2.30 12.96
C LEU A 13 32.25 -2.53 11.70
N ALA A 14 32.42 -3.79 11.28
CA ALA A 14 33.17 -4.10 10.07
C ALA A 14 32.45 -3.59 8.82
N PHE A 15 31.14 -3.82 8.68
CA PHE A 15 30.37 -3.35 7.52
C PHE A 15 30.28 -1.82 7.43
N GLY A 16 30.13 -1.11 8.57
CA GLY A 16 30.10 0.36 8.59
C GLY A 16 31.40 0.99 8.07
N ASN A 17 32.55 0.42 8.45
CA ASN A 17 33.85 0.91 7.98
C ASN A 17 34.11 0.58 6.51
N VAL A 18 33.66 -0.57 6.00
CA VAL A 18 33.87 -0.95 4.60
C VAL A 18 33.01 -0.09 3.67
N ILE A 19 31.77 0.20 4.05
CA ILE A 19 30.89 1.10 3.28
C ILE A 19 31.43 2.54 3.31
N ALA A 20 31.92 3.01 4.47
CA ALA A 20 32.52 4.33 4.58
C ALA A 20 33.84 4.47 3.82
N ALA A 21 34.64 3.40 3.72
CA ALA A 21 35.85 3.37 2.91
C ALA A 21 35.51 3.35 1.41
N ALA A 22 34.56 2.50 0.99
CA ALA A 22 34.10 2.44 -0.39
C ALA A 22 33.48 3.77 -0.86
N ALA A 23 32.73 4.47 0.01
CA ALA A 23 32.18 5.79 -0.30
C ALA A 23 33.27 6.85 -0.53
N ARG A 24 34.34 6.84 0.27
CA ARG A 24 35.47 7.78 0.11
C ARG A 24 36.28 7.50 -1.15
N ASP A 25 36.53 6.24 -1.46
CA ASP A 25 37.27 5.86 -2.66
C ASP A 25 36.47 6.18 -3.93
N TYR A 26 35.15 5.93 -3.92
CA TYR A 26 34.25 6.31 -5.01
C TYR A 26 34.17 7.84 -5.21
N GLN A 27 34.10 8.60 -4.12
CA GLN A 27 34.11 10.07 -4.15
C GLN A 27 35.42 10.61 -4.75
N LYS A 28 36.56 10.00 -4.39
CA LYS A 28 37.88 10.38 -4.90
C LYS A 28 38.05 10.06 -6.39
N GLU A 29 37.50 8.92 -6.84
CA GLU A 29 37.55 8.51 -8.24
C GLU A 29 36.65 9.40 -9.11
N LEU A 30 35.44 9.76 -8.65
CA LEU A 30 34.56 10.73 -9.33
C LEU A 30 35.19 12.12 -9.47
N LEU A 31 35.79 12.66 -8.40
CA LEU A 31 36.48 13.96 -8.43
C LEU A 31 37.66 13.98 -9.42
N SER A 32 38.33 12.84 -9.58
CA SER A 32 39.44 12.71 -10.53
C SER A 32 38.99 12.60 -11.99
N GLN A 33 37.81 12.03 -12.24
CA GLN A 33 37.20 11.95 -13.58
C GLN A 33 36.57 13.29 -14.00
N GLN A 34 36.01 14.05 -13.04
CA GLN A 34 35.37 15.35 -13.30
C GLN A 34 36.36 16.43 -13.74
N LYS A 35 37.63 16.36 -13.30
CA LYS A 35 38.69 17.30 -13.69
C LYS A 35 39.13 17.22 -15.16
N VAL A 36 38.69 16.22 -15.92
CA VAL A 36 39.14 15.99 -17.31
C VAL A 36 38.10 16.41 -18.36
N GLN A 37 36.86 16.73 -17.97
CA GLN A 37 35.78 17.09 -18.91
C GLN A 37 35.00 18.35 -18.49
N THR A 38 35.67 19.48 -18.37
CA THR A 38 34.99 20.79 -18.35
C THR A 38 35.00 21.39 -19.75
N SER A 39 33.95 21.12 -20.52
CA SER A 39 33.54 22.01 -21.61
C SER A 39 32.02 22.00 -21.74
N THR A 40 31.42 23.11 -21.33
CA THR A 40 30.02 23.52 -21.53
C THR A 40 28.94 22.66 -20.87
N ASN A 41 28.84 22.76 -19.54
CA ASN A 41 27.59 22.83 -18.79
C ASN A 41 27.88 23.72 -17.58
N GLU A 42 26.91 24.52 -17.12
CA GLU A 42 27.04 25.31 -15.89
C GLU A 42 27.38 24.34 -14.75
N GLU A 43 28.62 24.41 -14.26
CA GLU A 43 29.10 23.58 -13.16
C GLU A 43 28.41 24.06 -11.88
N VAL A 44 27.29 23.41 -11.54
CA VAL A 44 26.68 23.56 -10.23
C VAL A 44 27.65 22.93 -9.24
N ASP A 45 28.23 23.73 -8.34
CA ASP A 45 29.19 23.25 -7.36
C ASP A 45 28.46 22.32 -6.38
N LEU A 46 28.74 21.01 -6.48
CA LEU A 46 28.09 19.99 -5.66
C LEU A 46 28.34 20.24 -4.16
N ASP A 47 29.47 20.86 -3.81
CA ASP A 47 29.82 21.15 -2.42
C ASP A 47 28.95 22.32 -1.87
N GLU A 48 28.58 23.32 -2.68
CA GLU A 48 27.65 24.39 -2.26
C GLU A 48 26.21 23.90 -2.09
N LEU A 49 25.77 22.90 -2.87
CA LEU A 49 24.44 22.31 -2.74
C LEU A 49 24.32 21.38 -1.52
N MET A 50 25.43 20.78 -1.07
CA MET A 50 25.45 19.90 0.10
C MET A 50 25.34 20.65 1.43
N ASP A 51 25.80 21.90 1.48
CA ASP A 51 25.71 22.79 2.64
C ASP A 51 24.49 23.73 2.59
N ASP A 52 23.57 23.54 1.63
CA ASP A 52 22.33 24.33 1.55
C ASP A 52 21.36 23.94 2.69
N PRO A 53 21.13 24.83 3.67
CA PRO A 53 20.26 24.54 4.81
C PRO A 53 18.79 24.31 4.41
N GLU A 54 18.36 24.76 3.23
CA GLU A 54 17.02 24.48 2.70
C GLU A 54 16.93 23.05 2.15
N LEU A 55 17.97 22.57 1.49
CA LEU A 55 18.07 21.20 0.99
C LEU A 55 18.20 20.19 2.15
N GLU A 56 18.98 20.49 3.18
CA GLU A 56 19.08 19.66 4.39
C GLU A 56 17.73 19.51 5.10
N LYS A 57 16.95 20.59 5.18
CA LYS A 57 15.61 20.57 5.76
C LYS A 57 14.65 19.69 4.95
N LEU A 58 14.65 19.82 3.62
CA LEU A 58 13.88 18.97 2.72
C LEU A 58 14.23 17.48 2.85
N HIS A 59 15.53 17.18 2.96
CA HIS A 59 16.01 15.82 3.19
C HIS A 59 15.57 15.27 4.55
N ALA A 60 15.70 16.07 5.62
CA ALA A 60 15.26 15.70 6.96
C ALA A 60 13.75 15.45 7.01
N ASP A 61 12.95 16.29 6.36
CA ASP A 61 11.48 16.15 6.30
C ASP A 61 11.07 14.88 5.53
N ARG A 62 11.73 14.60 4.40
CA ARG A 62 11.49 13.37 3.63
C ARG A 62 11.86 12.12 4.42
N ILE A 63 13.03 12.11 5.06
CA ILE A 63 13.47 10.99 5.92
C ILE A 63 12.50 10.81 7.09
N ALA A 64 12.04 11.90 7.72
CA ALA A 64 11.08 11.84 8.82
C ALA A 64 9.72 11.29 8.35
N SER A 65 9.23 11.69 7.16
CA SER A 65 8.00 11.16 6.57
C SER A 65 8.09 9.65 6.33
N LEU A 66 9.14 9.21 5.64
CA LEU A 66 9.39 7.79 5.36
C LEU A 66 9.49 6.95 6.64
N LYS A 67 10.15 7.50 7.68
CA LYS A 67 10.28 6.84 8.97
C LYS A 67 8.93 6.69 9.67
N ARG A 68 8.11 7.76 9.71
CA ARG A 68 6.76 7.71 10.31
C ARG A 68 5.86 6.70 9.61
N GLU A 69 5.90 6.65 8.28
CA GLU A 69 5.11 5.70 7.51
C GLU A 69 5.55 4.25 7.79
N ALA A 70 6.85 4.00 7.81
CA ALA A 70 7.41 2.70 8.14
C ALA A 70 7.01 2.24 9.56
N GLU A 71 7.10 3.13 10.55
CA GLU A 71 6.69 2.87 11.93
C GLU A 71 5.19 2.57 12.02
N LYS A 72 4.34 3.36 11.35
CA LYS A 72 2.89 3.12 11.27
C LYS A 72 2.57 1.76 10.66
N ARG A 73 3.22 1.43 9.53
CA ARG A 73 3.03 0.14 8.85
C ARG A 73 3.48 -1.04 9.70
N GLN A 74 4.59 -0.89 10.42
CA GLN A 74 5.06 -1.90 11.38
C GLN A 74 4.08 -2.07 12.55
N ALA A 75 3.54 -0.98 13.09
CA ALA A 75 2.55 -1.03 14.16
C ALA A 75 1.27 -1.76 13.72
N LEU A 76 0.75 -1.45 12.53
CA LEU A 76 -0.41 -2.14 11.94
C LEU A 76 -0.12 -3.63 11.72
N LYS A 77 1.07 -3.97 11.21
CA LYS A 77 1.47 -5.37 11.03
C LYS A 77 1.53 -6.13 12.36
N ARG A 78 2.00 -5.51 13.45
CA ARG A 78 1.97 -6.10 14.80
C ARG A 78 0.54 -6.35 15.30
N GLN A 79 -0.44 -5.56 14.84
CA GLN A 79 -1.86 -5.74 15.16
C GLN A 79 -2.57 -6.78 14.27
N GLY A 80 -1.85 -7.43 13.36
CA GLY A 80 -2.40 -8.44 12.45
C GLY A 80 -2.96 -7.88 11.14
N HIS A 81 -2.58 -6.66 10.74
CA HIS A 81 -2.89 -6.16 9.40
C HIS A 81 -1.94 -6.77 8.37
N GLY A 82 -2.40 -6.89 7.12
CA GLY A 82 -1.60 -7.50 6.04
C GLY A 82 -1.77 -9.02 5.91
N GLU A 83 -2.48 -9.66 6.83
CA GLU A 83 -2.81 -11.09 6.79
C GLU A 83 -4.33 -11.30 6.78
N TYR A 84 -4.75 -12.47 6.29
CA TYR A 84 -6.13 -12.92 6.37
C TYR A 84 -6.21 -14.08 7.35
N ARG A 85 -6.75 -13.81 8.54
CA ARG A 85 -6.74 -14.77 9.67
C ARG A 85 -8.13 -15.16 10.12
N GLU A 86 -8.22 -16.37 10.65
CA GLU A 86 -9.39 -16.86 11.36
C GLU A 86 -9.32 -16.42 12.82
N ILE A 87 -10.45 -15.96 13.35
CA ILE A 87 -10.60 -15.55 14.75
C ILE A 87 -11.72 -16.33 15.41
N SER A 88 -11.69 -16.40 16.74
CA SER A 88 -12.79 -16.97 17.53
C SER A 88 -13.89 -15.95 17.81
N GLU A 89 -15.05 -16.40 18.27
CA GLU A 89 -16.13 -15.49 18.68
C GLU A 89 -15.69 -14.54 19.81
N GLY A 90 -14.88 -15.02 20.76
CA GLY A 90 -14.40 -14.21 21.89
C GLY A 90 -13.46 -13.08 21.46
N ASP A 91 -12.67 -13.30 20.42
CA ASP A 91 -11.69 -12.31 19.94
C ASP A 91 -12.34 -11.24 19.03
N PHE A 92 -13.53 -11.52 18.50
CA PHE A 92 -14.19 -10.68 17.49
C PHE A 92 -14.28 -9.20 17.87
N LEU A 93 -14.70 -8.89 19.10
CA LEU A 93 -14.83 -7.51 19.54
C LEU A 93 -13.47 -6.80 19.62
N GLY A 94 -12.47 -7.44 20.23
CA GLY A 94 -11.13 -6.86 20.33
C GLY A 94 -10.50 -6.59 18.96
N GLU A 95 -10.76 -7.48 18.00
CA GLU A 95 -10.28 -7.37 16.64
C GLU A 95 -10.96 -6.25 15.85
N VAL A 96 -12.29 -6.12 15.99
CA VAL A 96 -13.11 -5.12 15.28
C VAL A 96 -12.99 -3.72 15.86
N THR A 97 -12.87 -3.57 17.18
CA THR A 97 -12.70 -2.26 17.83
C THR A 97 -11.25 -1.82 17.89
N GLY A 98 -10.29 -2.74 17.80
CA GLY A 98 -8.86 -2.44 17.86
C GLY A 98 -8.27 -1.82 16.60
N SER A 99 -9.05 -1.64 15.54
CA SER A 99 -8.58 -1.10 14.26
C SER A 99 -9.62 -0.20 13.62
N GLU A 100 -9.18 0.83 12.90
CA GLU A 100 -10.08 1.82 12.27
C GLU A 100 -10.96 1.18 11.20
N ARG A 101 -10.38 0.27 10.39
CA ARG A 101 -11.03 -0.34 9.24
C ARG A 101 -10.87 -1.85 9.31
N VAL A 102 -11.99 -2.56 9.40
CA VAL A 102 -11.99 -4.02 9.53
C VAL A 102 -13.01 -4.63 8.58
N ILE A 103 -12.59 -5.65 7.86
CA ILE A 103 -13.44 -6.48 7.00
C ILE A 103 -13.55 -7.85 7.64
N CYS A 104 -14.77 -8.25 8.00
CA CYS A 104 -15.03 -9.56 8.56
C CYS A 104 -15.86 -10.42 7.63
N HIS A 105 -15.31 -11.55 7.21
CA HIS A 105 -16.03 -12.56 6.43
C HIS A 105 -16.64 -13.61 7.37
N PHE A 106 -17.96 -13.60 7.47
CA PHE A 106 -18.74 -14.67 8.07
C PHE A 106 -18.85 -15.80 7.05
N TYR A 107 -18.26 -16.93 7.39
CA TYR A 107 -18.09 -18.05 6.47
C TYR A 107 -18.57 -19.35 7.09
N HIS A 108 -18.72 -20.37 6.25
CA HIS A 108 -19.03 -21.73 6.67
C HIS A 108 -18.39 -22.73 5.70
N ARG A 109 -17.79 -23.79 6.25
CA ARG A 109 -16.87 -24.69 5.52
C ARG A 109 -17.51 -25.43 4.35
N GLU A 110 -18.79 -25.78 4.49
CA GLU A 110 -19.57 -26.48 3.47
C GLU A 110 -19.95 -25.62 2.26
N PHE A 111 -19.96 -24.29 2.38
CA PHE A 111 -20.40 -23.42 1.29
C PHE A 111 -19.25 -23.08 0.35
N TYR A 112 -19.31 -23.60 -0.89
CA TYR A 112 -18.30 -23.34 -1.91
C TYR A 112 -18.08 -21.84 -2.17
N ARG A 113 -19.14 -21.04 -2.16
CA ARG A 113 -19.06 -19.58 -2.34
C ARG A 113 -18.22 -18.86 -1.29
N CYS A 114 -18.15 -19.39 -0.06
CA CYS A 114 -17.26 -18.84 0.96
C CYS A 114 -15.78 -19.01 0.57
N LYS A 115 -15.41 -20.11 -0.10
CA LYS A 115 -14.05 -20.37 -0.56
C LYS A 115 -13.60 -19.38 -1.65
N ILE A 116 -14.53 -18.91 -2.48
CA ILE A 116 -14.27 -17.89 -3.49
C ILE A 116 -13.92 -16.57 -2.80
N ILE A 117 -14.71 -16.13 -1.81
CA ILE A 117 -14.43 -14.92 -1.03
C ILE A 117 -13.10 -15.03 -0.29
N ASP A 118 -12.80 -16.18 0.33
CA ASP A 118 -11.52 -16.43 0.99
C ASP A 118 -10.34 -16.22 0.05
N LYS A 119 -10.42 -16.72 -1.19
CA LYS A 119 -9.37 -16.53 -2.20
C LYS A 119 -9.11 -15.05 -2.49
N HIS A 120 -10.17 -14.25 -2.65
CA HIS A 120 -10.03 -12.83 -2.96
C HIS A 120 -9.56 -12.01 -1.75
N LEU A 121 -10.13 -12.21 -0.57
CA LEU A 121 -9.71 -11.51 0.66
C LEU A 121 -8.26 -11.83 1.02
N LYS A 122 -7.84 -13.10 0.86
CA LYS A 122 -6.44 -13.50 1.09
C LYS A 122 -5.46 -12.81 0.13
N ALA A 123 -5.87 -12.56 -1.11
CA ALA A 123 -5.06 -11.81 -2.07
C ALA A 123 -5.00 -10.31 -1.74
N LEU A 124 -6.10 -9.74 -1.23
CA LEU A 124 -6.22 -8.32 -0.90
C LEU A 124 -5.58 -7.92 0.43
N ALA A 125 -5.54 -8.82 1.41
CA ALA A 125 -4.99 -8.54 2.73
C ALA A 125 -3.55 -7.97 2.72
N PRO A 126 -2.55 -8.56 2.02
CA PRO A 126 -1.18 -8.05 2.04
C PRO A 126 -1.03 -6.73 1.27
N ILE A 127 -1.97 -6.42 0.36
CA ILE A 127 -1.99 -5.19 -0.42
C ILE A 127 -2.46 -4.03 0.46
N HIS A 128 -3.59 -4.24 1.14
CA HIS A 128 -4.33 -3.18 1.83
C HIS A 128 -4.04 -3.20 3.33
N VAL A 129 -2.78 -2.95 3.70
CA VAL A 129 -2.30 -3.03 5.11
C VAL A 129 -2.99 -2.02 6.05
N ASN A 130 -3.65 -0.99 5.51
CA ASN A 130 -4.44 -0.05 6.31
C ASN A 130 -5.82 -0.62 6.73
N THR A 131 -6.22 -1.77 6.18
CA THR A 131 -7.48 -2.44 6.48
C THR A 131 -7.19 -3.83 7.03
N LYS A 132 -7.84 -4.19 8.13
CA LYS A 132 -7.69 -5.50 8.75
C LYS A 132 -8.65 -6.50 8.11
N PHE A 133 -8.15 -7.67 7.75
CA PHE A 133 -8.93 -8.74 7.12
C PHE A 133 -9.04 -9.94 8.04
N ILE A 134 -10.25 -10.26 8.46
CA ILE A 134 -10.53 -11.37 9.38
C ILE A 134 -11.66 -12.23 8.84
N LYS A 135 -11.71 -13.49 9.27
CA LYS A 135 -12.84 -14.38 9.02
C LYS A 135 -13.29 -15.05 10.30
N LEU A 136 -14.58 -15.32 10.37
CA LEU A 136 -15.24 -15.91 11.53
C LEU A 136 -16.18 -17.02 11.04
N ASP A 137 -16.05 -18.19 11.65
CA ASP A 137 -16.92 -19.32 11.35
C ASP A 137 -18.31 -19.07 11.95
N SER A 138 -19.31 -19.01 11.08
CA SER A 138 -20.69 -18.72 11.47
C SER A 138 -21.32 -19.78 12.38
N GLU A 139 -20.87 -21.04 12.33
CA GLU A 139 -21.36 -22.08 13.26
C GLU A 139 -20.81 -21.86 14.68
N ASN A 140 -19.56 -21.39 14.77
CA ASN A 140 -18.86 -21.19 16.03
C ASN A 140 -19.07 -19.78 16.62
N ALA A 141 -19.86 -18.93 15.97
CA ALA A 141 -20.15 -17.55 16.42
C ALA A 141 -21.64 -17.16 16.36
N PRO A 142 -22.53 -17.93 17.01
CA PRO A 142 -23.98 -17.72 16.92
C PRO A 142 -24.45 -16.37 17.48
N PHE A 143 -23.73 -15.80 18.46
CA PHE A 143 -24.10 -14.51 19.05
C PHE A 143 -23.97 -13.38 18.02
N PHE A 144 -22.84 -13.29 17.32
CA PHE A 144 -22.65 -12.25 16.30
C PHE A 144 -23.45 -12.50 15.03
N VAL A 145 -23.65 -13.77 14.63
CA VAL A 145 -24.53 -14.13 13.51
C VAL A 145 -25.95 -13.59 13.77
N THR A 146 -26.47 -13.80 14.98
CA THR A 146 -27.79 -13.31 15.38
C THR A 146 -27.81 -11.79 15.49
N LYS A 147 -26.83 -11.20 16.20
CA LYS A 147 -26.77 -9.76 16.48
C LYS A 147 -26.61 -8.91 15.22
N LEU A 148 -25.82 -9.38 14.25
CA LEU A 148 -25.57 -8.71 12.98
C LEU A 148 -26.57 -9.12 11.89
N ALA A 149 -27.52 -10.01 12.23
CA ALA A 149 -28.55 -10.54 11.33
C ALA A 149 -27.96 -11.15 10.05
N VAL A 150 -26.95 -12.01 10.20
CA VAL A 150 -26.34 -12.77 9.10
C VAL A 150 -27.27 -13.95 8.77
N LYS A 151 -28.04 -13.81 7.69
CA LYS A 151 -29.00 -14.85 7.24
C LYS A 151 -28.53 -15.65 6.03
N THR A 152 -27.56 -15.12 5.29
CA THR A 152 -27.13 -15.68 4.01
C THR A 152 -25.61 -15.66 3.97
N LEU A 153 -25.02 -16.79 3.58
CA LEU A 153 -23.57 -16.93 3.44
C LEU A 153 -23.18 -17.03 1.96
N PRO A 154 -21.99 -16.53 1.57
CA PRO A 154 -21.06 -15.75 2.39
C PRO A 154 -21.60 -14.35 2.75
N CYS A 155 -21.22 -13.82 3.91
CA CYS A 155 -21.54 -12.44 4.31
C CYS A 155 -20.27 -11.73 4.75
N VAL A 156 -19.91 -10.65 4.06
CA VAL A 156 -18.76 -9.82 4.41
C VAL A 156 -19.27 -8.53 5.01
N ILE A 157 -18.94 -8.26 6.27
CA ILE A 157 -19.37 -7.05 6.97
C ILE A 157 -18.19 -6.09 7.07
N LEU A 158 -18.46 -4.82 6.76
CA LEU A 158 -17.49 -3.74 6.76
C LEU A 158 -17.68 -2.91 8.03
N PHE A 159 -16.62 -2.81 8.81
CA PHE A 159 -16.59 -2.07 10.07
C PHE A 159 -15.67 -0.87 9.95
N ARG A 160 -16.14 0.25 10.49
CA ARG A 160 -15.34 1.46 10.68
C ARG A 160 -15.44 1.90 12.12
N ASN A 161 -14.31 2.03 12.80
CA ASN A 161 -14.23 2.38 14.23
C ASN A 161 -15.13 1.48 15.10
N GLY A 162 -15.13 0.17 14.83
CA GLY A 162 -15.95 -0.81 15.54
C GLY A 162 -17.44 -0.83 15.17
N ILE A 163 -17.92 0.06 14.28
CA ILE A 163 -19.33 0.14 13.88
C ILE A 163 -19.50 -0.48 12.49
N ALA A 164 -20.44 -1.42 12.36
CA ALA A 164 -20.83 -1.98 11.07
C ALA A 164 -21.61 -0.92 10.27
N PHE A 165 -21.07 -0.47 9.15
CA PHE A 165 -21.71 0.55 8.32
C PHE A 165 -22.25 0.00 7.00
N ASP A 166 -21.66 -1.08 6.48
CA ASP A 166 -22.10 -1.71 5.23
C ASP A 166 -21.76 -3.21 5.23
N ARG A 167 -22.34 -3.96 4.29
CA ARG A 167 -22.11 -5.39 4.10
C ARG A 167 -22.22 -5.78 2.62
N VAL A 168 -21.62 -6.91 2.29
CA VAL A 168 -21.78 -7.61 1.02
C VAL A 168 -22.40 -8.97 1.33
N VAL A 169 -23.59 -9.24 0.79
CA VAL A 169 -24.34 -10.47 1.06
C VAL A 169 -24.36 -11.33 -0.20
N GLY A 170 -23.80 -12.54 -0.10
CA GLY A 170 -23.62 -13.42 -1.26
C GLY A 170 -22.83 -12.74 -2.37
N PHE A 171 -23.24 -12.96 -3.62
CA PHE A 171 -22.63 -12.35 -4.81
C PHE A 171 -23.56 -11.34 -5.49
N GLN A 172 -24.57 -10.86 -4.78
CA GLN A 172 -25.62 -10.02 -5.36
C GLN A 172 -25.05 -8.70 -5.90
N ASP A 173 -24.11 -8.11 -5.15
CA ASP A 173 -23.36 -6.90 -5.55
C ASP A 173 -22.28 -7.17 -6.61
N LEU A 174 -22.00 -8.44 -6.91
CA LEU A 174 -20.97 -8.90 -7.85
C LEU A 174 -21.58 -9.49 -9.14
N GLY A 175 -22.84 -9.17 -9.41
CA GLY A 175 -23.56 -9.63 -10.60
C GLY A 175 -24.04 -11.09 -10.51
N SER A 176 -24.09 -11.66 -9.31
CA SER A 176 -24.56 -13.03 -9.03
C SER A 176 -23.82 -14.13 -9.79
N LYS A 177 -22.59 -13.86 -10.23
CA LYS A 177 -21.70 -14.85 -10.86
C LYS A 177 -20.65 -15.30 -9.86
N ASP A 178 -20.30 -16.58 -9.94
CA ASP A 178 -19.27 -17.15 -9.07
C ASP A 178 -17.83 -16.84 -9.57
N ASP A 179 -17.67 -16.48 -10.85
CA ASP A 179 -16.39 -16.21 -11.50
C ASP A 179 -16.07 -14.71 -11.64
N PHE A 180 -16.01 -13.97 -10.53
CA PHE A 180 -15.56 -12.58 -10.55
C PHE A 180 -14.05 -12.46 -10.29
N THR A 181 -13.45 -11.38 -10.76
CA THR A 181 -12.01 -11.11 -10.56
C THR A 181 -11.75 -10.47 -9.21
N THR A 182 -10.55 -10.66 -8.64
CA THR A 182 -10.13 -9.97 -7.41
C THR A 182 -10.25 -8.46 -7.55
N LYS A 183 -9.93 -7.92 -8.73
CA LYS A 183 -10.04 -6.49 -9.03
C LYS A 183 -11.49 -6.00 -9.00
N ALA A 184 -12.45 -6.79 -9.49
CA ALA A 184 -13.87 -6.42 -9.40
C ALA A 184 -14.34 -6.34 -7.95
N PHE A 185 -13.90 -7.28 -7.11
CA PHE A 185 -14.22 -7.26 -5.69
C PHE A 185 -13.51 -6.12 -4.94
N GLU A 186 -12.25 -5.85 -5.28
CA GLU A 186 -11.49 -4.69 -4.79
C GLU A 186 -12.21 -3.37 -5.11
N ASN A 187 -12.61 -3.18 -6.36
CA ASN A 187 -13.36 -1.99 -6.79
C ASN A 187 -14.69 -1.84 -6.02
N LEU A 188 -15.37 -2.94 -5.69
CA LEU A 188 -16.57 -2.90 -4.86
C LEU A 188 -16.25 -2.41 -3.45
N LEU A 189 -15.17 -2.89 -2.84
CA LEU A 189 -14.73 -2.46 -1.50
C LEU A 189 -14.26 -1.00 -1.49
N ILE A 190 -13.60 -0.55 -2.55
CA ILE A 190 -13.23 0.87 -2.74
C ILE A 190 -14.49 1.72 -2.88
N LYS A 191 -15.46 1.30 -3.70
CA LYS A 191 -16.73 2.01 -3.88
C LYS A 191 -17.52 2.12 -2.57
N LYS A 192 -17.46 1.09 -1.71
CA LYS A 192 -18.05 1.10 -0.36
C LYS A 192 -17.23 1.93 0.65
N GLY A 193 -16.03 2.38 0.28
CA GLY A 193 -15.19 3.28 1.08
C GLY A 193 -14.46 2.63 2.25
N ILE A 194 -14.36 1.29 2.27
CA ILE A 194 -13.59 0.59 3.31
C ILE A 194 -12.09 0.57 2.98
N ILE A 195 -11.76 0.47 1.70
CA ILE A 195 -10.40 0.44 1.16
C ILE A 195 -10.19 1.71 0.33
N ASN A 196 -8.97 2.28 0.34
CA ASN A 196 -8.62 3.42 -0.52
C ASN A 196 -8.20 2.92 -1.90
N ASP A 197 -8.40 3.75 -2.95
CA ASP A 197 -7.79 3.45 -4.24
C ASP A 197 -6.27 3.57 -4.10
N ARG A 198 -5.53 2.66 -4.72
CA ARG A 198 -4.05 2.68 -4.68
C ARG A 198 -3.47 3.95 -5.30
N LYS A 199 -4.22 4.60 -6.19
CA LYS A 199 -3.84 5.88 -6.79
C LYS A 199 -3.72 6.99 -5.74
N ASP A 200 -4.59 6.97 -4.73
CA ASP A 200 -4.59 7.99 -3.66
C ASP A 200 -3.36 7.92 -2.74
N THR A 201 -2.60 6.82 -2.78
CA THR A 201 -1.34 6.67 -2.02
C THR A 201 -0.10 7.14 -2.78
N GLU A 202 -0.20 7.37 -4.09
CA GLU A 202 0.87 7.98 -4.89
C GLU A 202 0.61 9.49 -5.09
N ASP A 203 -0.65 9.95 -4.97
CA ASP A 203 -1.06 11.33 -5.24
C ASP A 203 -1.08 12.28 -4.01
N SER A 204 -0.74 11.82 -2.80
CA SER A 204 -0.62 12.73 -1.64
C SER A 204 0.74 13.45 -1.53
N ASP A 205 1.70 13.10 -2.39
CA ASP A 205 3.06 13.65 -2.40
C ASP A 205 3.47 14.26 -3.76
N ALA A 206 2.51 14.58 -4.64
CA ALA A 206 2.78 15.20 -5.93
C ALA A 206 1.91 16.45 -6.16
N GLU A 207 2.05 17.46 -5.31
CA GLU A 207 1.81 18.83 -5.74
C GLU A 207 3.15 19.48 -6.10
N ASP A 208 3.17 20.07 -7.29
CA ASP A 208 4.21 20.90 -7.91
C ASP A 208 5.26 20.17 -8.78
N ASP A 209 4.90 19.93 -10.05
CA ASP A 209 5.53 20.68 -11.16
C ASP A 209 4.73 20.47 -12.46
N GLY A 210 3.68 21.28 -12.64
CA GLY A 210 2.85 21.30 -13.84
C GLY A 210 3.46 22.20 -14.92
N VAL A 211 4.54 21.77 -15.56
CA VAL A 211 5.02 22.44 -16.78
C VAL A 211 4.28 21.89 -18.00
N ASP A 212 3.35 22.69 -18.50
CA ASP A 212 2.63 22.54 -19.76
C ASP A 212 3.57 22.14 -20.92
N ASN A 213 3.36 20.96 -21.51
CA ASN A 213 3.81 20.71 -22.88
C ASN A 213 2.69 20.13 -23.73
N LYS A 214 1.90 21.05 -24.28
CA LYS A 214 0.80 20.81 -25.22
C LYS A 214 1.36 20.36 -26.58
N SER A 215 1.59 19.06 -26.75
CA SER A 215 1.78 18.47 -28.08
C SER A 215 0.44 18.49 -28.84
N ARG A 216 0.30 19.48 -29.72
CA ARG A 216 -0.78 19.58 -30.69
C ARG A 216 -0.61 18.47 -31.74
N ASN A 217 -1.44 17.43 -31.68
CA ASN A 217 -1.57 16.48 -32.78
C ASN A 217 -2.28 17.16 -33.96
N VAL A 218 -1.52 17.43 -35.02
CA VAL A 218 -2.03 17.90 -36.31
C VAL A 218 -2.80 16.77 -36.97
N ARG A 219 -4.12 16.92 -37.09
CA ARG A 219 -4.97 16.07 -37.91
C ARG A 219 -4.76 16.46 -39.37
N SER A 220 -4.16 15.58 -40.17
CA SER A 220 -4.16 15.70 -41.64
C SER A 220 -5.52 15.28 -42.19
N SER A 221 -6.34 16.26 -42.58
CA SER A 221 -7.53 16.06 -43.39
C SER A 221 -7.16 16.23 -44.86
N THR A 222 -7.05 15.14 -45.61
CA THR A 222 -7.09 15.18 -47.08
C THR A 222 -8.54 15.15 -47.54
N GLY A 223 -8.98 16.24 -48.16
CA GLY A 223 -10.29 16.31 -48.82
C GLY A 223 -10.65 17.74 -49.24
N ASN A 224 -10.19 18.16 -50.41
CA ASN A 224 -11.00 18.78 -51.48
C ASN A 224 -10.09 19.35 -52.59
N ASP A 225 -10.09 18.73 -53.75
CA ASP A 225 -9.83 19.44 -55.01
C ASP A 225 -11.19 19.92 -55.54
N SER A 226 -11.30 21.23 -55.71
CA SER A 226 -12.49 21.95 -56.20
C SER A 226 -12.44 22.15 -57.72
N ASP A 227 -13.63 22.11 -58.31
CA ASP A 227 -14.03 22.24 -59.72
C ASP A 227 -13.65 23.54 -60.47
N SER A 228 -13.57 23.41 -61.81
CA SER A 228 -13.75 24.38 -62.93
C SER A 228 -12.67 25.46 -63.12
N ASP A 229 -12.13 25.76 -64.31
CA ASP A 229 -12.62 25.83 -65.70
C ASP A 229 -11.46 25.52 -66.69
#